data_AF-A0A7G5XK92-F1
#
_entry.id   AF-A0A7G5XK92-F1
#
_cell.length_a   1.000
_cell.length_b   1.000
_cell.length_c   1.000
_cell.angle_alpha   90.00
_cell.angle_beta   90.00
_cell.angle_gamma   90.00
#
_symmetry.space_group_name_H-M   'P 1'
#
loop_
_entity.id
_entity.type
_entity.pdbx_description
1 polymer ?
#
loop_
_entity_poly.entity_id
_entity_poly.type
_entity_poly.pdbx_seq_one_letter_code
_entity_poly.pdbx_strand_id
1 'polypeptide(L)'
;MNTLQLTSLLFRVAIFSMTISACNSPVLLKWNPESFSDNSDVEIICDASEGNKDLLNYPGDVFVHLGVITNKSKNKDDWQYVKFKWGSREPEAKTIPAGKNKWKYKIKNIRNFFQVPNDEQIKSIAVLFRSGACIDIYCKVLRNSDGSNMYIPVNYEAAVTNK
;
A
#
# COMPACT_ATOMS: atom_id res chain seq x y z
N MET A 1 -3.98 66.92 40.25
CA MET A 1 -3.16 65.72 40.58
C MET A 1 -4.10 64.58 40.95
N ASN A 2 -3.95 63.45 40.25
CA ASN A 2 -4.47 62.10 40.48
C ASN A 2 -5.93 61.78 40.08
N THR A 3 -6.06 61.32 38.84
CA THR A 3 -7.11 60.44 38.31
C THR A 3 -6.66 58.97 38.36
N LEU A 4 -7.39 58.06 39.02
CA LEU A 4 -7.29 56.59 38.84
C LEU A 4 -8.67 55.98 39.16
N GLN A 5 -9.59 55.81 38.19
CA GLN A 5 -9.72 54.73 37.19
C GLN A 5 -10.20 53.38 37.78
N LEU A 6 -11.46 53.08 37.41
CA LEU A 6 -12.27 51.88 37.60
C LEU A 6 -11.51 50.56 37.36
N THR A 7 -11.66 49.60 38.28
CA THR A 7 -11.19 48.21 38.11
C THR A 7 -12.12 47.44 37.15
N SER A 8 -11.59 46.96 36.01
CA SER A 8 -12.28 45.95 35.19
C SER A 8 -11.64 44.58 35.38
N LEU A 9 -12.39 43.65 35.96
CA LEU A 9 -12.03 42.24 36.09
C LEU A 9 -12.19 41.56 34.72
N LEU A 10 -11.07 41.22 34.05
CA LEU A 10 -11.12 40.42 32.82
C LEU A 10 -10.79 38.96 33.11
N PHE A 11 -11.82 38.12 33.03
CA PHE A 11 -11.76 36.67 33.07
C PHE A 11 -11.12 36.18 31.77
N ARG A 12 -9.85 35.71 31.80
CA ARG A 12 -9.19 35.12 30.63
C ARG A 12 -9.38 33.60 30.66
N VAL A 13 -10.35 33.09 29.91
CA VAL A 13 -10.42 31.67 29.55
C VAL A 13 -9.37 31.43 28.47
N ALA A 14 -8.26 30.78 28.84
CA ALA A 14 -7.29 30.29 27.87
C ALA A 14 -7.88 29.04 27.19
N ILE A 15 -8.43 29.20 25.99
CA ILE A 15 -8.75 28.07 25.12
C ILE A 15 -7.42 27.51 24.62
N PHE A 16 -6.89 26.51 25.32
CA PHE A 16 -5.79 25.68 24.84
C PHE A 16 -6.34 24.83 23.68
N SER A 17 -6.23 25.37 22.47
CA SER A 17 -6.53 24.65 21.24
C SER A 17 -5.51 23.54 21.06
N MET A 18 -5.77 22.39 21.70
CA MET A 18 -5.06 21.15 21.49
C MET A 18 -5.38 20.69 20.06
N THR A 19 -4.51 21.06 19.12
CA THR A 19 -4.58 20.56 17.76
C THR A 19 -4.49 19.04 17.84
N ILE A 20 -5.59 18.36 17.51
CA ILE A 20 -5.66 16.91 17.40
C ILE A 20 -4.80 16.55 16.19
N SER A 21 -3.51 16.31 16.41
CA SER A 21 -2.66 15.69 15.41
C SER A 21 -3.25 14.31 15.15
N ALA A 22 -3.86 14.12 13.99
CA ALA A 22 -4.27 12.82 13.52
C ALA A 22 -3.03 11.92 13.50
N CYS A 23 -2.92 11.03 14.49
CA CYS A 23 -1.88 10.02 14.52
C CYS A 23 -2.19 9.04 13.38
N ASN A 24 -1.62 9.29 12.21
CA ASN A 24 -1.61 8.29 11.15
C ASN A 24 -0.71 7.16 11.63
N SER A 25 -1.30 6.14 12.26
CA SER A 25 -0.56 4.92 12.59
C SER A 25 0.10 4.38 11.32
N PRO A 26 1.37 3.96 11.40
CA PRO A 26 2.04 3.32 10.29
C PRO A 26 1.27 2.04 9.93
N VAL A 27 1.06 1.83 8.63
CA VAL A 27 0.37 0.65 8.09
C VAL A 27 1.28 0.09 7.00
N LEU A 28 1.48 -1.23 7.03
CA LEU A 28 2.38 -1.94 6.11
C LEU A 28 2.09 -1.66 4.64
N LEU A 29 0.81 -1.63 4.26
CA LEU A 29 0.35 -1.24 2.94
C LEU A 29 -0.75 -0.18 3.05
N LYS A 30 -0.64 0.85 2.22
CA LYS A 30 -1.71 1.78 1.90
C LYS A 30 -1.94 1.76 0.41
N TRP A 31 -3.18 1.99 -0.02
CA TRP A 31 -3.50 2.10 -1.43
C TRP A 31 -4.56 3.16 -1.67
N ASN A 32 -4.57 3.70 -2.88
CA ASN A 32 -5.53 4.70 -3.29
C ASN A 32 -6.02 4.41 -4.72
N PRO A 33 -7.35 4.46 -4.98
CA PRO A 33 -8.44 4.70 -4.01
C PRO A 33 -8.57 3.55 -2.99
N GLU A 34 -9.16 3.78 -1.82
CA GLU A 34 -9.28 2.76 -0.75
C GLU A 34 -10.13 1.55 -1.17
N SER A 35 -11.05 1.77 -2.12
CA SER A 35 -11.97 0.80 -2.69
C SER A 35 -11.94 0.93 -4.21
N PHE A 36 -11.79 -0.18 -4.92
CA PHE A 36 -11.67 -0.21 -6.38
C PHE A 36 -12.07 -1.56 -6.97
N SER A 37 -12.36 -1.56 -8.28
CA SER A 37 -12.59 -2.75 -9.09
C SER A 37 -11.36 -3.12 -9.91
N ASP A 38 -11.42 -4.27 -10.59
CA ASP A 38 -10.36 -4.75 -11.48
C ASP A 38 -10.11 -3.89 -12.73
N ASN A 39 -11.01 -2.97 -13.07
CA ASN A 39 -10.82 -2.02 -14.17
C ASN A 39 -10.21 -0.68 -13.71
N SER A 40 -9.95 -0.54 -12.40
CA SER A 40 -9.45 0.70 -11.81
C SER A 40 -7.93 0.82 -11.89
N ASP A 41 -7.46 2.05 -11.76
CA ASP A 41 -6.07 2.35 -11.42
C ASP A 41 -5.88 2.26 -9.90
N VAL A 42 -4.70 1.86 -9.45
CA VAL A 42 -4.35 1.83 -8.02
C VAL A 42 -2.89 2.25 -7.79
N GLU A 43 -2.68 3.16 -6.84
CA GLU A 43 -1.35 3.43 -6.27
C GLU A 43 -1.22 2.66 -4.96
N ILE A 44 -0.14 1.90 -4.81
CA ILE A 44 0.18 1.09 -3.63
C ILE A 44 1.43 1.70 -2.99
N ILE A 45 1.40 1.94 -1.69
CA ILE A 45 2.53 2.44 -0.91
C ILE A 45 2.80 1.43 0.22
N CYS A 46 4.05 0.99 0.36
CA CYS A 46 4.49 0.21 1.51
C CYS A 46 5.27 1.04 2.53
N ASP A 47 5.28 0.61 3.79
CA ASP A 47 6.16 1.12 4.84
C ASP A 47 6.92 -0.05 5.49
N ALA A 48 8.21 -0.17 5.20
CA ALA A 48 9.07 -1.22 5.75
C ALA A 48 9.44 -1.02 7.23
N SER A 49 8.92 0.04 7.87
CA SER A 49 8.93 0.16 9.33
C SER A 49 7.94 -0.81 9.99
N GLU A 50 6.99 -1.33 9.22
CA GLU A 50 6.00 -2.35 9.60
C GLU A 50 6.35 -3.74 9.01
N GLY A 51 5.51 -4.75 9.32
CA GLY A 51 5.66 -6.10 8.78
C GLY A 51 6.89 -6.82 9.31
N ASN A 52 7.57 -7.59 8.45
CA ASN A 52 8.77 -8.36 8.82
C ASN A 52 10.06 -7.51 8.88
N LYS A 53 10.00 -6.22 8.50
CA LYS A 53 11.12 -5.26 8.58
C LYS A 53 12.39 -5.63 7.80
N ASP A 54 12.31 -6.57 6.85
CA ASP A 54 13.51 -7.05 6.13
C ASP A 54 14.08 -6.01 5.14
N LEU A 55 13.23 -5.06 4.71
CA LEU A 55 13.61 -3.87 3.93
C LEU A 55 13.83 -2.60 4.79
N LEU A 56 13.84 -2.71 6.13
CA LEU A 56 14.05 -1.56 7.00
C LEU A 56 15.43 -0.93 6.74
N ASN A 57 15.45 0.39 6.47
CA ASN A 57 16.64 1.16 6.12
C ASN A 57 17.41 0.60 4.89
N TYR A 58 16.75 -0.13 3.99
CA TYR A 58 17.40 -0.66 2.80
C TYR A 58 17.88 0.48 1.88
N PRO A 59 19.17 0.54 1.52
CA PRO A 59 19.75 1.67 0.79
C PRO A 59 19.59 1.58 -0.73
N GLY A 60 19.17 0.43 -1.25
CA GLY A 60 19.11 0.15 -2.68
C GLY A 60 17.74 0.40 -3.30
N ASP A 61 17.68 0.19 -4.61
CA ASP A 61 16.41 0.18 -5.35
C ASP A 61 15.51 -0.99 -4.90
N VAL A 62 14.23 -0.68 -4.71
CA VAL A 62 13.20 -1.66 -4.38
C VAL A 62 12.32 -1.92 -5.60
N PHE A 63 11.96 -3.18 -5.79
CA PHE A 63 11.16 -3.67 -6.90
C PHE A 63 9.94 -4.41 -6.38
N VAL A 64 8.86 -4.42 -7.15
CA VAL A 64 7.68 -5.25 -6.83
C VAL A 64 7.79 -6.64 -7.46
N HIS A 65 7.24 -7.63 -6.77
CA HIS A 65 6.78 -8.87 -7.36
C HIS A 65 5.26 -8.90 -7.25
N LEU A 66 4.58 -9.02 -8.38
CA LEU A 66 3.14 -8.88 -8.50
C LEU A 66 2.53 -10.11 -9.15
N GLY A 67 1.41 -10.55 -8.60
CA GLY A 67 0.47 -11.50 -9.19
C GLY A 67 -0.95 -11.18 -8.73
N VAL A 68 -1.89 -12.05 -9.07
CA VAL A 68 -3.28 -11.96 -8.60
C VAL A 68 -3.75 -13.29 -8.02
N ILE A 69 -4.65 -13.20 -7.05
CA ILE A 69 -5.48 -14.34 -6.64
C ILE A 69 -6.81 -14.19 -7.36
N THR A 70 -7.26 -15.28 -7.98
CA THR A 70 -8.49 -15.28 -8.76
C THR A 70 -9.49 -16.30 -8.23
N ASN A 71 -10.65 -16.41 -8.87
CA ASN A 71 -11.56 -17.52 -8.65
C ASN A 71 -11.00 -18.88 -9.11
N LYS A 72 -9.92 -18.91 -9.92
CA LYS A 72 -9.24 -20.14 -10.36
C LYS A 72 -8.04 -20.53 -9.49
N SER A 73 -7.56 -19.64 -8.60
CA SER A 73 -6.51 -19.96 -7.63
C SER A 73 -6.96 -21.04 -6.64
N LYS A 74 -6.09 -22.02 -6.39
CA LYS A 74 -6.33 -23.13 -5.44
C LYS A 74 -6.33 -22.67 -3.98
N ASN A 75 -5.46 -21.71 -3.66
CA ASN A 75 -5.31 -21.13 -2.33
C ASN A 75 -4.64 -19.75 -2.43
N LYS A 76 -4.37 -19.12 -1.28
CA LYS A 76 -3.76 -17.79 -1.21
C LYS A 76 -2.35 -17.74 -1.82
N ASP A 77 -1.60 -18.84 -1.83
CA ASP A 77 -0.22 -18.87 -2.31
C ASP A 77 -0.14 -19.27 -3.81
N ASP A 78 -1.28 -19.61 -4.43
CA ASP A 78 -1.41 -19.92 -5.86
C ASP A 78 -1.62 -18.65 -6.69
N TRP A 79 -0.56 -17.84 -6.77
CA TRP A 79 -0.54 -16.58 -7.50
C TRP A 79 -0.62 -16.83 -9.01
N GLN A 80 -1.63 -16.26 -9.64
CA GLN A 80 -1.81 -16.28 -11.09
C GLN A 80 -1.24 -15.01 -11.73
N TYR A 81 -0.95 -15.07 -13.04
CA TYR A 81 -0.53 -13.93 -13.85
C TYR A 81 0.65 -13.13 -13.26
N VAL A 82 1.63 -13.84 -12.69
CA VAL A 82 2.83 -13.22 -12.12
C VAL A 82 3.58 -12.41 -13.18
N LYS A 83 3.81 -11.12 -12.93
CA LYS A 83 4.29 -10.19 -13.97
C LYS A 83 5.78 -10.10 -14.16
N PHE A 84 6.54 -10.24 -13.09
CA PHE A 84 7.96 -9.98 -13.08
C PHE A 84 8.70 -11.21 -12.59
N LYS A 85 9.85 -11.49 -13.22
CA LYS A 85 10.70 -12.60 -12.79
C LYS A 85 11.15 -12.35 -11.36
N TRP A 86 11.15 -13.39 -10.53
CA TRP A 86 11.64 -13.26 -9.16
C TRP A 86 13.09 -12.76 -9.14
N GLY A 87 13.38 -11.83 -8.23
CA GLY A 87 14.73 -11.30 -8.02
C GLY A 87 15.30 -10.42 -9.14
N SER A 88 14.57 -10.16 -10.22
CA SER A 88 15.00 -9.34 -11.35
C SER A 88 15.18 -7.84 -11.04
N ARG A 89 15.66 -7.08 -12.02
CA ARG A 89 15.68 -5.60 -12.03
C ARG A 89 14.96 -5.04 -13.26
N GLU A 90 13.86 -5.66 -13.68
CA GLU A 90 13.06 -5.12 -14.77
C GLU A 90 12.67 -3.66 -14.43
N PRO A 91 12.92 -2.68 -15.32
CA PRO A 91 12.61 -1.28 -15.07
C PRO A 91 11.14 -1.06 -14.70
N GLU A 92 10.24 -1.83 -15.29
CA GLU A 92 8.80 -1.79 -15.05
C GLU A 92 8.40 -2.28 -13.66
N ALA A 93 9.24 -3.09 -13.01
CA ALA A 93 9.05 -3.54 -11.63
C ALA A 93 9.60 -2.55 -10.60
N LYS A 94 10.39 -1.55 -11.02
CA LYS A 94 11.06 -0.63 -10.11
C LYS A 94 10.03 0.30 -9.44
N THR A 95 10.15 0.42 -8.12
CA THR A 95 9.31 1.32 -7.34
C THR A 95 9.85 2.74 -7.31
N ILE A 96 9.01 3.68 -6.87
CA ILE A 96 9.39 5.07 -6.67
C ILE A 96 9.52 5.31 -5.16
N PRO A 97 10.59 5.95 -4.67
CA PRO A 97 10.69 6.34 -3.26
C PRO A 97 9.51 7.23 -2.83
N ALA A 98 8.97 6.98 -1.64
CA ALA A 98 7.82 7.69 -1.07
C ALA A 98 8.07 8.21 0.36
N GLY A 99 9.34 8.29 0.76
CA GLY A 99 9.78 8.67 2.10
C GLY A 99 10.75 7.64 2.69
N LYS A 100 11.21 7.88 3.92
CA LYS A 100 12.06 6.92 4.62
C LYS A 100 11.34 5.58 4.77
N ASN A 101 11.99 4.49 4.36
CA ASN A 101 11.45 3.12 4.38
C ASN A 101 10.16 2.93 3.58
N LYS A 102 9.82 3.86 2.68
CA LYS A 102 8.56 3.85 1.94
C LYS A 102 8.81 3.85 0.44
N TRP A 103 8.08 2.99 -0.24
CA TRP A 103 8.12 2.88 -1.70
C TRP A 103 6.71 2.77 -2.25
N LYS A 104 6.51 3.32 -3.45
CA LYS A 104 5.23 3.31 -4.14
C LYS A 104 5.31 2.67 -5.51
N TYR A 105 4.23 2.01 -5.89
CA TYR A 105 4.04 1.41 -7.21
C TYR A 105 2.63 1.72 -7.74
N LYS A 106 2.52 2.02 -9.03
CA LYS A 106 1.24 2.32 -9.67
C LYS A 106 0.89 1.25 -10.68
N ILE A 107 -0.33 0.74 -10.58
CA ILE A 107 -0.94 -0.14 -11.58
C ILE A 107 -2.02 0.66 -12.29
N LYS A 108 -1.93 0.77 -13.61
CA LYS A 108 -2.98 1.34 -14.45
C LYS A 108 -3.84 0.23 -15.00
N ASN A 109 -5.15 0.31 -14.79
CA ASN A 109 -6.14 -0.72 -15.12
C ASN A 109 -5.68 -2.14 -14.74
N ILE A 110 -6.02 -2.59 -13.54
CA ILE A 110 -5.51 -3.85 -12.97
C ILE A 110 -5.69 -5.05 -13.91
N ARG A 111 -6.87 -5.22 -14.52
CA ARG A 111 -7.17 -6.31 -15.43
C ARG A 111 -6.28 -6.29 -16.68
N ASN A 112 -6.16 -5.14 -17.35
CA ASN A 112 -5.28 -5.00 -18.51
C ASN A 112 -3.81 -5.13 -18.11
N PHE A 113 -3.40 -4.60 -16.95
CA PHE A 113 -2.05 -4.76 -16.48
C PHE A 113 -1.72 -6.24 -16.37
N PHE A 114 -2.53 -7.03 -15.65
CA PHE A 114 -2.36 -8.48 -15.48
C PHE A 114 -2.69 -9.33 -16.72
N GLN A 115 -3.39 -8.78 -17.71
CA GLN A 115 -3.89 -9.48 -18.89
C GLN A 115 -4.83 -10.65 -18.53
N VAL A 116 -5.71 -10.42 -17.54
CA VAL A 116 -6.64 -11.43 -17.04
C VAL A 116 -7.89 -11.48 -17.94
N PRO A 117 -8.27 -12.65 -18.50
CA PRO A 117 -9.48 -12.82 -19.30
C PRO A 117 -10.77 -12.43 -18.55
N ASN A 118 -11.76 -11.92 -19.28
CA ASN A 118 -13.01 -11.41 -18.69
C ASN A 118 -13.85 -12.46 -17.95
N ASP A 119 -13.67 -13.75 -18.23
CA ASP A 119 -14.34 -14.86 -17.53
C ASP A 119 -13.70 -15.20 -16.18
N GLU A 120 -12.55 -14.60 -15.87
CA GLU A 120 -11.81 -14.84 -14.64
C GLU A 120 -11.90 -13.62 -13.71
N GLN A 121 -12.34 -13.89 -12.48
CA GLN A 121 -12.56 -12.87 -11.46
C GLN A 121 -11.29 -12.68 -10.64
N ILE A 122 -10.77 -11.46 -10.61
CA ILE A 122 -9.67 -11.07 -9.72
C ILE A 122 -10.24 -10.82 -8.32
N LYS A 123 -9.76 -11.54 -7.32
CA LYS A 123 -10.16 -11.39 -5.91
C LYS A 123 -9.23 -10.48 -5.13
N SER A 124 -7.93 -10.57 -5.40
CA SER A 124 -6.93 -9.71 -4.77
C SER A 124 -5.69 -9.56 -5.64
N ILE A 125 -5.00 -8.43 -5.47
CA ILE A 125 -3.63 -8.23 -5.94
C ILE A 125 -2.71 -8.82 -4.89
N ALA A 126 -1.82 -9.71 -5.30
CA ALA A 126 -0.79 -10.27 -4.46
C ALA A 126 0.52 -9.50 -4.71
N VAL A 127 1.12 -8.96 -3.65
CA VAL A 127 2.23 -8.00 -3.77
C VAL A 127 3.32 -8.25 -2.75
N LEU A 128 4.57 -8.21 -3.22
CA LEU A 128 5.75 -8.14 -2.37
C LEU A 128 6.66 -7.02 -2.87
N PHE A 129 7.29 -6.32 -1.94
CA PHE A 129 8.38 -5.39 -2.22
C PHE A 129 9.69 -6.09 -1.89
N ARG A 130 10.69 -6.00 -2.77
CA ARG A 130 11.94 -6.74 -2.62
C ARG A 130 13.16 -5.98 -3.13
N SER A 131 14.35 -6.42 -2.72
CA SER A 131 15.60 -6.06 -3.38
C SER A 131 15.66 -6.61 -4.82
N GLY A 132 16.53 -6.04 -5.65
CA GLY A 132 16.79 -6.49 -7.02
C GLY A 132 18.13 -7.20 -7.20
N ALA A 133 18.25 -7.99 -8.27
CA ALA A 133 19.30 -8.98 -8.57
C ALA A 133 19.65 -9.84 -7.35
N CYS A 134 18.65 -10.55 -6.87
CA CYS A 134 18.77 -11.49 -5.78
C CYS A 134 18.20 -12.85 -6.22
N ILE A 135 18.50 -13.90 -5.45
CA ILE A 135 18.06 -15.27 -5.73
C ILE A 135 17.47 -15.83 -4.44
N ASP A 136 16.27 -16.40 -4.55
CA ASP A 136 15.58 -17.13 -3.48
C ASP A 136 15.67 -16.44 -2.11
N ILE A 137 16.34 -17.09 -1.15
CA ILE A 137 16.47 -16.66 0.24
C ILE A 137 17.38 -15.44 0.43
N TYR A 138 18.19 -15.10 -0.58
CA TYR A 138 19.05 -13.90 -0.54
C TYR A 138 18.31 -12.63 -0.99
N CYS A 139 17.06 -12.76 -1.45
CA CYS A 139 16.21 -11.59 -1.63
C CYS A 139 15.76 -11.05 -0.28
N LYS A 140 16.00 -9.75 -0.07
CA LYS A 140 15.31 -9.03 1.01
C LYS A 140 13.89 -8.77 0.55
N VAL A 141 12.91 -9.13 1.37
CA VAL A 141 11.49 -9.07 0.97
C VAL A 141 10.65 -8.54 2.12
N LEU A 142 9.92 -7.47 1.87
CA LEU A 142 8.90 -6.99 2.80
C LEU A 142 7.66 -7.89 2.72
N ARG A 143 7.25 -8.39 3.89
CA ARG A 143 6.13 -9.30 4.10
C ARG A 143 5.31 -8.87 5.31
N ASN A 144 4.17 -9.52 5.54
CA ASN A 144 3.49 -9.46 6.82
C ASN A 144 4.42 -9.89 7.96
N SER A 145 4.13 -9.48 9.19
CA SER A 145 4.95 -9.80 10.36
C SER A 145 5.06 -11.30 10.66
N ASP A 146 4.06 -12.08 10.22
CA ASP A 146 4.06 -13.55 10.30
C ASP A 146 4.82 -14.22 9.13
N GLY A 147 5.43 -13.44 8.24
CA GLY A 147 6.13 -13.92 7.04
C GLY A 147 5.21 -14.25 5.86
N SER A 148 3.88 -14.12 6.01
CA SER A 148 2.97 -14.36 4.91
C SER A 148 3.05 -13.29 3.83
N ASN A 149 2.61 -13.66 2.63
CA ASN A 149 2.41 -12.78 1.48
C ASN A 149 1.39 -11.67 1.78
N MET A 150 1.56 -10.50 1.16
CA MET A 150 0.63 -9.38 1.33
C MET A 150 -0.38 -9.31 0.18
N TYR A 151 -1.62 -8.94 0.50
CA TYR A 151 -2.73 -8.91 -0.45
C TYR A 151 -3.53 -7.63 -0.34
N ILE A 152 -4.00 -7.12 -1.48
CA ILE A 152 -4.91 -5.98 -1.55
C ILE A 152 -6.21 -6.47 -2.18
N PRO A 153 -7.36 -6.36 -1.49
CA PRO A 153 -8.63 -6.84 -2.02
C PRO A 153 -9.05 -6.04 -3.25
N VAL A 154 -9.62 -6.73 -4.23
CA VAL A 154 -10.24 -6.10 -5.40
C VAL A 154 -11.73 -6.34 -5.31
N ASN A 155 -12.52 -5.27 -5.35
CA ASN A 155 -13.97 -5.41 -5.28
C ASN A 155 -14.50 -5.94 -6.60
N TYR A 156 -15.45 -6.86 -6.48
CA TYR A 156 -16.24 -7.31 -7.60
C TYR A 156 -17.59 -6.62 -7.53
N GLU A 157 -17.86 -5.72 -8.48
CA GLU A 157 -19.24 -5.36 -8.76
C GLU A 157 -19.86 -6.52 -9.52
N ALA A 158 -20.78 -7.25 -8.89
CA ALA A 158 -21.66 -8.13 -9.63
C ALA A 158 -22.40 -7.27 -10.65
N ALA A 159 -22.41 -7.67 -11.92
CA ALA A 159 -23.22 -7.01 -12.94
C ALA A 159 -24.65 -6.87 -12.40
N VAL A 160 -25.13 -5.64 -12.27
CA VAL A 160 -26.51 -5.36 -11.89
C VAL A 160 -27.39 -5.91 -13.01
N THR A 161 -27.87 -7.14 -12.86
CA THR A 161 -28.94 -7.68 -13.70
C THR A 161 -30.23 -7.03 -13.21
N ASN A 162 -30.58 -5.90 -13.83
CA ASN A 162 -31.93 -5.36 -13.74
C ASN A 162 -32.88 -6.44 -14.28
N LYS A 163 -33.60 -7.09 -13.35
CA LYS A 163 -34.79 -7.89 -13.66
C LYS A 163 -35.97 -6.97 -13.92
#